data_AF-A0A818B7P3-F1
#
_entry.id   AF-A0A818B7P3-F1
#
_cell.length_a   1.000
_cell.length_b   1.000
_cell.length_c   1.000
_cell.angle_alpha   90.00
_cell.angle_beta   90.00
_cell.angle_gamma   90.00
#
_symmetry.space_group_name_H-M   'P 1'
#
loop_
_entity.id
_entity.type
_entity.pdbx_description
1 polymer ?
#
loop_
_entity_poly.entity_id
_entity_poly.type
_entity_poly.pdbx_seq_one_letter_code
_entity_poly.pdbx_strand_id
1 'polypeptide(L)'
;MSQFKPHYLKVSDKIFKQMLSNSVQDADKIDQCLNSDKKIQFIRQITEVTNNLYYIDLQRQLWQNYFELGMKQGVWAPRLSKSIARQHHICRTYGFPKHIIERRQENIVQYTLDRLKRYIIKLEQDVIQWKPYVDLTFLSTAINECVRSAQQRLRQEFDYKRKMLVLDSDDRQFIRKFYDPQPDEEQINVAKKIWQTTFDALKAKEQEEILRKRIYLRRLPSTYDRMIYQSLDITKLPRKLVMRAQREPKTVQSIQQLLQQRSHIVIR
;
A
#
# COMPACT_ATOMS: atom_id res chain seq x y z
N MET A 1 -5.33 1.28 23.13
CA MET A 1 -4.33 2.38 23.03
C MET A 1 -4.32 3.27 24.27
N SER A 2 -5.39 3.33 25.07
CA SER A 2 -5.40 4.03 26.36
C SER A 2 -4.53 3.38 27.43
N GLN A 3 -4.10 2.12 27.25
CA GLN A 3 -3.38 1.34 28.27
C GLN A 3 -2.07 1.97 28.74
N PHE A 4 -1.36 2.71 27.88
CA PHE A 4 -0.11 3.40 28.23
C PHE A 4 -0.29 4.88 28.52
N LYS A 5 -1.53 5.38 28.48
CA LYS A 5 -1.82 6.77 28.80
C LYS A 5 -1.88 6.91 30.33
N PRO A 6 -1.05 7.77 30.93
CA PRO A 6 -1.13 8.04 32.36
C PRO A 6 -2.51 8.61 32.74
N HIS A 7 -2.96 8.30 33.96
CA HIS A 7 -4.24 8.78 34.51
C HIS A 7 -4.01 9.44 35.86
N TYR A 8 -3.71 10.74 35.85
CA TYR A 8 -3.27 11.48 37.03
C TYR A 8 -4.40 11.65 38.06
N LEU A 9 -5.65 11.68 37.62
CA LEU A 9 -6.84 11.78 38.49
C LEU A 9 -7.00 10.58 39.45
N LYS A 10 -6.35 9.44 39.17
CA LYS A 10 -6.42 8.21 39.99
C LYS A 10 -5.24 8.05 40.94
N VAL A 11 -4.28 8.96 40.91
CA VAL A 11 -3.04 8.90 41.68
C VAL A 11 -3.24 9.56 43.05
N SER A 12 -2.66 8.99 44.10
CA SER A 12 -2.72 9.60 45.44
C SER A 12 -1.88 10.89 45.51
N ASP A 13 -2.24 11.78 46.43
CA ASP A 13 -1.59 13.08 46.59
C ASP A 13 -0.08 12.98 46.80
N LYS A 14 0.35 12.02 47.63
CA LYS A 14 1.76 11.73 47.88
C LYS A 14 2.51 11.34 46.60
N ILE A 15 1.96 10.41 45.83
CA ILE A 15 2.60 9.94 44.58
C ILE A 15 2.59 11.06 43.56
N PHE A 16 1.49 11.80 43.43
CA PHE A 16 1.38 12.89 42.48
C PHE A 16 2.41 14.00 42.73
N LYS A 17 2.58 14.41 44.00
CA LYS A 17 3.63 15.35 44.40
C LYS A 17 5.02 14.81 44.06
N GLN A 18 5.30 13.56 44.42
CA GLN A 18 6.58 12.91 44.10
C GLN A 18 6.86 12.89 42.60
N MET A 19 5.85 12.63 41.75
CA MET A 19 6.01 12.66 40.29
C MET A 19 6.42 14.05 39.80
N LEU A 20 5.83 15.13 40.35
CA LEU A 20 6.20 16.50 40.01
C LEU A 20 7.57 16.89 40.58
N SER A 21 7.88 16.51 41.82
CA SER A 21 9.19 16.75 42.42
C SER A 21 10.32 16.08 41.61
N ASN A 22 10.08 14.85 41.15
CA ASN A 22 11.05 14.13 40.32
C ASN A 22 11.25 14.77 38.93
N SER A 23 10.28 15.53 38.40
CA SER A 23 10.42 16.15 37.08
C SER A 23 11.26 17.43 37.09
N VAL A 24 11.35 18.13 38.23
CA VAL A 24 12.11 19.39 38.37
C VAL A 24 13.21 19.35 39.42
N GLN A 25 13.36 18.23 40.13
CA GLN A 25 14.37 18.02 41.18
C GLN A 25 14.30 19.04 42.33
N ASP A 26 13.12 19.60 42.60
CA ASP A 26 12.89 20.59 43.65
C ASP A 26 11.63 20.20 44.44
N ALA A 27 11.82 19.32 45.43
CA ALA A 27 10.73 18.79 46.24
C ALA A 27 10.11 19.85 47.16
N ASP A 28 10.95 20.67 47.80
CA ASP A 28 10.52 21.68 48.76
C ASP A 28 9.64 22.73 48.10
N LYS A 29 10.00 23.20 46.89
CA LYS A 29 9.19 24.17 46.16
C LYS A 29 7.86 23.59 45.69
N ILE A 30 7.82 22.31 45.32
CA ILE A 30 6.56 21.62 44.99
C ILE A 30 5.65 21.51 46.22
N ASP A 31 6.19 21.17 47.38
CA ASP A 31 5.39 21.08 48.61
C ASP A 31 4.85 22.42 49.08
N GLN A 32 5.64 23.50 48.93
CA GLN A 32 5.19 24.87 49.19
C GLN A 32 4.07 25.30 48.23
N CYS A 33 4.21 24.98 46.93
CA CYS A 33 3.20 25.30 45.92
C CYS A 33 1.91 24.48 46.10
N LEU A 34 2.02 23.24 46.58
CA LEU A 34 0.92 22.27 46.71
C LEU A 34 0.58 22.02 48.19
N ASN A 35 0.37 23.11 48.93
CA ASN A 35 0.14 23.07 50.38
C ASN A 35 -1.33 22.87 50.80
N SER A 36 -2.25 22.68 49.85
CA SER A 36 -3.66 22.41 50.14
C SER A 36 -4.28 21.45 49.13
N ASP A 37 -5.29 20.71 49.57
CA ASP A 37 -6.00 19.72 48.75
C ASP A 37 -6.60 20.35 47.49
N LYS A 38 -7.13 21.58 47.60
CA LYS A 38 -7.68 22.33 46.46
C LYS A 38 -6.62 22.60 45.39
N LYS A 39 -5.42 23.04 45.80
CA LYS A 39 -4.30 23.30 44.89
C LYS A 39 -3.81 22.00 44.24
N ILE A 40 -3.68 20.94 45.03
CA ILE A 40 -3.29 19.61 44.53
C ILE A 40 -4.28 19.11 43.48
N GLN A 41 -5.58 19.15 43.80
CA GLN A 41 -6.64 18.66 42.92
C GLN A 41 -6.67 19.41 41.58
N PHE A 42 -6.54 20.73 41.62
CA PHE A 42 -6.49 21.51 40.39
C PHE A 42 -5.24 21.27 39.56
N ILE A 43 -4.05 21.26 40.19
CA ILE A 43 -2.80 21.02 39.46
C ILE A 43 -2.83 19.61 38.85
N ARG A 44 -3.47 18.65 39.51
CA ARG A 44 -3.76 17.32 38.95
C ARG A 44 -4.71 17.39 37.76
N GLN A 45 -5.78 18.20 37.81
CA GLN A 45 -6.68 18.40 36.68
C GLN A 45 -5.98 19.05 35.49
N ILE A 46 -5.16 20.08 35.71
CA ILE A 46 -4.34 20.71 34.67
C ILE A 46 -3.34 19.71 34.09
N THR A 47 -2.70 18.90 34.94
CA THR A 47 -1.78 17.84 34.48
C THR A 47 -2.49 16.82 33.60
N GLU A 48 -3.71 16.40 33.97
CA GLU A 48 -4.53 15.50 33.15
C GLU A 48 -4.92 16.15 31.82
N VAL A 49 -5.24 17.45 31.81
CA VAL A 49 -5.51 18.20 30.57
C VAL A 49 -4.28 18.26 29.68
N THR A 50 -3.11 18.59 30.22
CA THR A 50 -1.84 18.61 29.48
C THR A 50 -1.53 17.23 28.90
N ASN A 51 -1.70 16.17 29.70
CA ASN A 51 -1.58 14.78 29.25
C ASN A 51 -2.54 14.44 28.10
N ASN A 52 -3.79 14.89 28.18
CA ASN A 52 -4.77 14.71 27.11
C ASN A 52 -4.34 15.43 25.84
N LEU A 53 -3.87 16.68 25.95
CA LEU A 53 -3.40 17.47 24.80
C LEU A 53 -2.22 16.81 24.10
N TYR A 54 -1.22 16.35 24.84
CA TYR A 54 -0.07 15.64 24.27
C TYR A 54 -0.50 14.36 23.55
N TYR A 55 -1.42 13.60 24.15
CA TYR A 55 -1.95 12.39 23.51
C TYR A 55 -2.71 12.69 22.22
N ILE A 56 -3.55 13.73 22.23
CA ILE A 56 -4.30 14.17 21.05
C ILE A 56 -3.34 14.62 19.95
N ASP A 57 -2.27 15.33 20.30
CA ASP A 57 -1.25 15.71 19.33
C ASP A 57 -0.57 14.49 18.70
N LEU A 58 -0.21 13.47 19.50
CA LEU A 58 0.32 12.21 18.96
C LEU A 58 -0.67 11.53 18.00
N GLN A 59 -1.97 11.52 18.33
CA GLN A 59 -3.00 11.02 17.43
C GLN A 59 -3.08 11.82 16.14
N ARG A 60 -3.10 13.16 16.23
CA ARG A 60 -3.12 14.07 15.09
C ARG A 60 -1.93 13.80 14.18
N GLN A 61 -0.72 13.76 14.72
CA GLN A 61 0.50 13.46 13.98
C GLN A 61 0.41 12.09 13.30
N LEU A 62 -0.06 11.06 13.99
CA LEU A 62 -0.21 9.73 13.39
C LEU A 62 -1.12 9.78 12.16
N TRP A 63 -2.33 10.35 12.29
CA TRP A 63 -3.28 10.44 11.19
C TRP A 63 -2.78 11.33 10.04
N GLN A 64 -2.02 12.37 10.36
CA GLN A 64 -1.34 13.18 9.36
C GLN A 64 -0.33 12.36 8.55
N ASN A 65 0.48 11.52 9.21
CA ASN A 65 1.40 10.62 8.51
C ASN A 65 0.66 9.63 7.59
N TYR A 66 -0.49 9.09 8.04
CA TYR A 66 -1.35 8.26 7.20
C TYR A 66 -1.83 9.01 5.95
N PHE A 67 -2.26 10.25 6.12
CA PHE A 67 -2.72 11.08 5.01
C PHE A 67 -1.59 11.37 4.01
N GLU A 68 -0.43 11.80 4.49
CA GLU A 68 0.73 12.11 3.65
C GLU A 68 1.25 10.90 2.89
N LEU A 69 1.28 9.74 3.53
CA LEU A 69 1.68 8.49 2.91
C LEU A 69 0.69 8.05 1.82
N GLY A 70 -0.62 8.17 2.08
CA GLY A 70 -1.65 7.94 1.06
C GLY A 70 -1.55 8.89 -0.13
N MET A 71 -1.22 10.16 0.12
CA MET A 71 -0.98 11.16 -0.94
C MET A 71 0.28 10.85 -1.76
N LYS A 72 1.40 10.52 -1.11
CA LYS A 72 2.69 10.26 -1.77
C LYS A 72 2.69 8.98 -2.60
N GLN A 73 2.13 7.90 -2.08
CA GLN A 73 2.18 6.59 -2.72
C GLN A 73 0.92 6.28 -3.54
N GLY A 74 -0.13 7.12 -3.45
CA GLY A 74 -1.42 6.88 -4.10
C GLY A 74 -2.16 5.66 -3.55
N VAL A 75 -1.75 5.17 -2.37
CA VAL A 75 -2.29 3.95 -1.74
C VAL A 75 -3.36 4.33 -0.72
N TRP A 76 -4.56 4.62 -1.20
CA TRP A 76 -5.76 4.71 -0.36
C TRP A 76 -6.42 3.34 -0.26
N ALA A 77 -5.75 2.42 0.41
CA ALA A 77 -6.17 1.04 0.34
C ALA A 77 -7.24 0.70 1.41
N PRO A 78 -8.36 0.05 1.02
CA PRO A 78 -9.27 -0.55 1.98
C PRO A 78 -8.58 -1.72 2.71
N ARG A 79 -9.20 -2.18 3.80
CA ARG A 79 -8.76 -3.38 4.52
C ARG A 79 -8.67 -4.57 3.56
N LEU A 80 -7.61 -5.36 3.68
CA LEU A 80 -7.48 -6.59 2.90
C LEU A 80 -8.51 -7.63 3.34
N SER A 81 -8.82 -8.53 2.41
CA SER A 81 -9.55 -9.75 2.77
C SER A 81 -8.68 -10.61 3.69
N LYS A 82 -9.33 -11.40 4.55
CA LYS A 82 -8.62 -12.31 5.48
C LYS A 82 -7.77 -13.35 4.74
N SER A 83 -8.23 -13.77 3.56
CA SER A 83 -7.53 -14.74 2.71
C SER A 83 -6.20 -14.17 2.19
N ILE A 84 -6.26 -12.99 1.56
CA ILE A 84 -5.06 -12.32 1.00
C ILE A 84 -4.06 -12.02 2.11
N ALA A 85 -4.53 -11.49 3.25
CA ALA A 85 -3.66 -11.21 4.39
C ALA A 85 -2.92 -12.46 4.89
N ARG A 86 -3.61 -13.62 4.96
CA ARG A 86 -2.97 -14.89 5.33
C ARG A 86 -2.00 -15.40 4.27
N GLN A 87 -2.39 -15.35 3.00
CA GLN A 87 -1.58 -15.84 1.89
C GLN A 87 -0.23 -15.11 1.79
N HIS A 88 -0.21 -13.82 2.09
CA HIS A 88 0.99 -12.99 2.03
C HIS A 88 1.63 -12.73 3.39
N HIS A 89 1.13 -13.35 4.46
CA HIS A 89 1.62 -13.12 5.83
C HIS A 89 1.65 -11.65 6.26
N ILE A 90 0.70 -10.84 5.78
CA ILE A 90 0.62 -9.40 6.08
C ILE A 90 -0.58 -9.06 6.95
N CYS A 91 -0.54 -7.89 7.56
CA CYS A 91 -1.63 -7.46 8.43
C CYS A 91 -2.85 -6.97 7.64
N ARG A 92 -4.03 -7.48 8.03
CA ARG A 92 -5.33 -7.19 7.40
C ARG A 92 -5.78 -5.74 7.57
N THR A 93 -5.44 -5.14 8.70
CA THR A 93 -6.10 -3.94 9.24
C THR A 93 -5.44 -2.63 8.82
N TYR A 94 -4.28 -2.67 8.19
CA TYR A 94 -3.52 -1.47 7.82
C TYR A 94 -3.98 -0.93 6.49
N GLY A 95 -3.98 0.39 6.31
CA GLY A 95 -4.64 1.06 5.19
C GLY A 95 -6.05 1.53 5.60
N PHE A 96 -6.26 2.83 5.48
CA PHE A 96 -7.56 3.46 5.70
C PHE A 96 -7.97 4.18 4.42
N PRO A 97 -9.24 4.07 4.01
CA PRO A 97 -9.79 4.93 2.98
C PRO A 97 -9.60 6.40 3.39
N LYS A 98 -9.30 7.25 2.40
CA LYS A 98 -9.08 8.69 2.59
C LYS A 98 -10.15 9.35 3.48
N HIS A 99 -11.42 9.11 3.17
CA HIS A 99 -12.56 9.67 3.93
C HIS A 99 -12.58 9.26 5.41
N ILE A 100 -12.02 8.11 5.78
CA ILE A 100 -11.93 7.68 7.18
C ILE A 100 -10.84 8.47 7.90
N ILE A 101 -9.70 8.71 7.24
CA ILE A 101 -8.60 9.51 7.79
C ILE A 101 -9.05 10.95 7.98
N GLU A 102 -9.67 11.55 6.96
CA GLU A 102 -10.20 12.92 7.00
C GLU A 102 -11.21 13.08 8.13
N ARG A 103 -12.20 12.19 8.22
CA ARG A 103 -13.17 12.19 9.32
C ARG A 103 -12.50 12.06 10.69
N ARG A 104 -11.40 11.30 10.81
CA ARG A 104 -10.65 11.18 12.07
C ARG A 104 -9.93 12.47 12.43
N GLN A 105 -9.33 13.15 11.46
CA GLN A 105 -8.68 14.44 11.65
C GLN A 105 -9.70 15.52 12.06
N GLU A 106 -10.85 15.58 11.38
CA GLU A 106 -11.95 16.49 11.72
C GLU A 106 -12.46 16.27 13.14
N ASN A 107 -12.70 15.01 13.53
CA ASN A 107 -13.17 14.68 14.88
C ASN A 107 -12.20 15.09 16.00
N ILE A 108 -10.90 15.02 15.74
CA ILE A 108 -9.88 15.49 16.69
C ILE A 108 -10.01 17.00 16.88
N VAL A 109 -10.14 17.75 15.77
CA VAL A 109 -10.21 19.22 15.79
C VAL A 109 -11.52 19.71 16.42
N GLN A 110 -12.67 19.27 15.90
CA GLN A 110 -13.98 19.80 16.33
C GLN A 110 -14.37 19.35 17.75
N TYR A 111 -14.41 18.04 18.01
CA TYR A 111 -15.05 17.58 19.25
C TYR A 111 -14.11 17.56 20.44
N THR A 112 -12.83 17.26 20.21
CA THR A 112 -11.91 16.97 21.31
C THR A 112 -11.25 18.25 21.82
N LEU A 113 -10.80 19.12 20.92
CA LEU A 113 -10.17 20.39 21.31
C LEU A 113 -11.19 21.38 21.88
N ASP A 114 -12.39 21.51 21.31
CA ASP A 114 -13.40 22.45 21.83
C ASP A 114 -13.93 22.03 23.21
N ARG A 115 -14.02 20.72 23.47
CA ARG A 115 -14.33 20.22 24.82
C ARG A 115 -13.22 20.55 25.81
N LEU A 116 -11.96 20.38 25.41
CA LEU A 116 -10.80 20.71 26.26
C LEU A 116 -10.70 22.22 26.53
N LYS A 117 -10.89 23.07 25.51
CA LYS A 117 -10.92 24.52 25.67
C LYS A 117 -11.97 24.96 26.69
N ARG A 118 -13.21 24.46 26.55
CA ARG A 118 -14.29 24.75 27.52
C ARG A 118 -13.95 24.29 28.93
N TYR A 119 -13.25 23.17 29.07
CA TYR A 119 -12.84 22.68 30.38
C TYR A 119 -11.72 23.54 30.99
N ILE A 120 -10.75 23.99 30.19
CA ILE A 120 -9.69 24.91 30.63
C ILE A 120 -10.29 26.24 31.11
N ILE A 121 -11.21 26.83 30.35
CA ILE A 121 -11.88 28.09 30.74
C ILE A 121 -12.57 27.95 32.11
N LYS A 122 -13.24 26.82 32.36
CA LYS A 122 -13.86 26.56 33.68
C LYS A 122 -12.82 26.45 34.79
N LEU A 123 -11.70 25.77 34.52
CA LEU A 123 -10.61 25.65 35.48
C LEU A 123 -9.99 27.02 35.80
N GLU A 124 -9.80 27.90 34.81
CA GLU A 124 -9.25 29.24 35.01
C GLU A 124 -10.13 30.13 35.89
N GLN A 125 -11.46 29.98 35.81
CA GLN A 125 -12.39 30.72 36.66
C GLN A 125 -12.23 30.40 38.15
N ASP A 126 -11.78 29.18 38.50
CA ASP A 126 -11.63 28.72 39.88
C ASP A 126 -10.31 29.18 40.55
N VAL A 127 -9.35 29.70 39.78
CA VAL A 127 -7.98 30.02 40.24
C VAL A 127 -7.82 31.45 40.78
N ILE A 128 -8.70 32.37 40.35
CA ILE A 128 -8.59 33.81 40.61
C ILE A 128 -8.57 34.14 42.12
N GLN A 129 -8.97 33.20 42.99
CA GLN A 129 -9.14 33.43 44.42
C GLN A 129 -8.04 32.86 45.33
N TRP A 130 -6.95 32.30 44.79
CA TRP A 130 -5.99 31.57 45.65
C TRP A 130 -4.91 32.45 46.27
N LYS A 131 -4.83 32.37 47.61
CA LYS A 131 -3.72 32.89 48.41
C LYS A 131 -3.13 31.76 49.29
N PRO A 132 -1.81 31.72 49.52
CA PRO A 132 -0.78 32.54 48.88
C PRO A 132 -0.61 32.20 47.39
N TYR A 133 -0.07 33.17 46.65
CA TYR A 133 0.18 33.08 45.21
C TYR A 133 1.06 31.86 44.90
N VAL A 134 0.68 31.12 43.86
CA VAL A 134 1.39 29.92 43.42
C VAL A 134 2.29 30.32 42.25
N ASP A 135 3.54 29.86 42.23
CA ASP A 135 4.44 30.05 41.08
C ASP A 135 3.95 29.19 39.89
N LEU A 136 3.05 29.77 39.09
CA LEU A 136 2.42 29.10 37.96
C LEU A 136 3.42 28.75 36.85
N THR A 137 4.48 29.53 36.69
CA THR A 137 5.52 29.28 35.68
C THR A 137 6.33 28.05 36.04
N PHE A 138 6.73 27.94 37.30
CA PHE A 138 7.40 26.74 37.82
C PHE A 138 6.51 25.50 37.70
N LEU A 139 5.25 25.59 38.14
CA LEU A 139 4.33 24.45 38.04
C LEU A 139 4.03 24.06 36.60
N SER A 140 3.87 25.01 35.69
CA SER A 140 3.69 24.74 34.27
C SER A 140 4.86 23.94 33.70
N THR A 141 6.09 24.32 34.07
CA THR A 141 7.31 23.59 33.68
C THR A 141 7.32 22.18 34.27
N ALA A 142 7.03 22.05 35.57
CA ALA A 142 7.01 20.76 36.25
C ALA A 142 5.96 19.80 35.66
N ILE A 143 4.76 20.31 35.37
CA ILE A 143 3.68 19.56 34.72
C ILE A 143 4.11 19.09 33.33
N ASN A 144 4.68 19.99 32.52
CA ASN A 144 5.10 19.64 31.16
C ASN A 144 6.17 18.55 31.17
N GLU A 145 7.21 18.66 31.99
CA GLU A 145 8.26 17.66 32.07
C GLU A 145 7.76 16.33 32.65
N CYS A 146 6.88 16.39 33.67
CA CYS A 146 6.24 15.20 34.23
C CYS A 146 5.43 14.44 33.16
N VAL A 147 4.57 15.16 32.41
CA VAL A 147 3.76 14.56 31.34
C VAL A 147 4.62 14.03 30.20
N ARG A 148 5.65 14.79 29.80
CA ARG A 148 6.56 14.39 28.72
C ARG A 148 7.30 13.11 29.05
N SER A 149 7.83 13.00 30.27
CA SER A 149 8.50 11.81 30.76
C SER A 149 7.54 10.62 30.86
N ALA A 150 6.37 10.81 31.48
CA ALA A 150 5.39 9.74 31.65
C ALA A 150 4.83 9.20 30.31
N GLN A 151 4.79 10.02 29.27
CA GLN A 151 4.36 9.61 27.93
C GLN A 151 5.49 9.08 27.03
N GLN A 152 6.73 8.93 27.51
CA GLN A 152 7.85 8.47 26.68
C GLN A 152 7.54 7.13 25.99
N ARG A 153 7.03 6.15 26.74
CA ARG A 153 6.65 4.84 26.17
C ARG A 153 5.54 4.96 25.13
N LEU A 154 4.57 5.84 25.37
CA LEU A 154 3.49 6.10 24.43
C LEU A 154 4.03 6.71 23.13
N ARG A 155 4.99 7.63 23.20
CA ARG A 155 5.66 8.20 22.01
C ARG A 155 6.38 7.10 21.21
N GLN A 156 7.12 6.23 21.88
CA GLN A 156 7.81 5.10 21.24
C GLN A 156 6.83 4.17 20.51
N GLU A 157 5.66 3.88 21.10
CA GLU A 157 4.60 3.10 20.45
C GLU A 157 4.05 3.79 19.19
N PHE A 158 3.87 5.11 19.23
CA PHE A 158 3.43 5.89 18.07
C PHE A 158 4.49 5.92 16.96
N ASP A 159 5.76 6.04 17.33
CA ASP A 159 6.88 5.99 16.38
C ASP A 159 7.02 4.61 15.73
N TYR A 160 6.86 3.54 16.52
CA TYR A 160 6.81 2.17 16.02
C TYR A 160 5.67 2.00 15.00
N LYS A 161 4.46 2.48 15.32
CA LYS A 161 3.33 2.44 14.38
C LYS A 161 3.58 3.20 13.10
N ARG A 162 4.26 4.34 13.17
CA ARG A 162 4.64 5.12 11.98
C ARG A 162 5.60 4.32 11.09
N LYS A 163 6.58 3.63 11.67
CA LYS A 163 7.51 2.77 10.93
C LYS A 163 6.78 1.58 10.29
N MET A 164 5.92 0.90 11.06
CA MET A 164 5.13 -0.23 10.55
C MET A 164 4.23 0.21 9.39
N LEU A 165 3.63 1.40 9.47
CA LEU A 165 2.79 1.93 8.41
C LEU A 165 3.51 2.03 7.06
N VAL A 166 4.79 2.44 7.07
CA VAL A 166 5.58 2.54 5.84
C VAL A 166 5.78 1.16 5.23
N LEU A 167 6.23 0.19 6.04
CA LEU A 167 6.45 -1.19 5.60
C LEU A 167 5.18 -1.82 5.03
N ASP A 168 4.06 -1.70 5.75
CA ASP A 168 2.76 -2.25 5.32
C ASP A 168 2.28 -1.63 3.99
N SER A 169 2.61 -0.35 3.76
CA SER A 169 2.24 0.32 2.53
C SER A 169 3.06 -0.17 1.34
N ASP A 170 4.36 -0.37 1.55
CA ASP A 170 5.27 -0.92 0.55
C ASP A 170 4.83 -2.35 0.19
N ASP A 171 4.53 -3.19 1.19
CA ASP A 171 4.00 -4.55 0.99
C ASP A 171 2.71 -4.55 0.16
N ARG A 172 1.78 -3.64 0.47
CA ARG A 172 0.55 -3.49 -0.32
C ARG A 172 0.83 -3.04 -1.75
N GLN A 173 1.80 -2.16 -1.97
CA GLN A 173 2.20 -1.76 -3.30
C GLN A 173 2.79 -2.94 -4.09
N PHE A 174 3.61 -3.78 -3.46
CA PHE A 174 4.15 -4.99 -4.07
C PHE A 174 3.06 -6.00 -4.43
N ILE A 175 2.13 -6.26 -3.51
CA ILE A 175 0.99 -7.15 -3.77
C ILE A 175 0.14 -6.61 -4.92
N ARG A 176 -0.12 -5.30 -4.94
CA ARG A 176 -0.86 -4.69 -6.06
C ARG A 176 -0.14 -4.88 -7.38
N LYS A 177 1.16 -4.57 -7.44
CA LYS A 177 1.98 -4.78 -8.64
C LYS A 177 2.01 -6.25 -9.08
N PHE A 178 1.98 -7.18 -8.13
CA PHE A 178 2.00 -8.62 -8.41
C PHE A 178 0.68 -9.13 -9.02
N TYR A 179 -0.47 -8.72 -8.48
CA TYR A 179 -1.79 -9.20 -8.93
C TYR A 179 -2.42 -8.38 -10.06
N ASP A 180 -2.00 -7.13 -10.23
CA ASP A 180 -2.47 -6.23 -11.28
C ASP A 180 -1.27 -5.77 -12.12
N PRO A 181 -0.64 -6.70 -12.88
CA PRO A 181 0.48 -6.35 -13.73
C PRO A 181 -0.01 -5.38 -14.80
N GLN A 182 0.62 -4.20 -14.86
CA GLN A 182 0.50 -3.30 -16.01
C GLN A 182 1.75 -3.49 -16.86
N PRO A 183 1.72 -4.41 -17.84
CA PRO A 183 2.88 -4.67 -18.66
C PRO A 183 3.22 -3.45 -19.49
N ASP A 184 4.50 -3.13 -19.57
CA ASP A 184 4.99 -2.06 -20.43
C ASP A 184 4.93 -2.46 -21.92
N GLU A 185 5.14 -1.50 -22.81
CA GLU A 185 5.05 -1.71 -24.26
C GLU A 185 6.06 -2.76 -24.75
N GLU A 186 7.24 -2.83 -24.13
CA GLU A 186 8.26 -3.81 -24.46
C GLU A 186 7.81 -5.25 -24.09
N GLN A 187 7.26 -5.43 -22.90
CA GLN A 187 6.69 -6.70 -22.43
C GLN A 187 5.52 -7.15 -23.33
N ILE A 188 4.65 -6.22 -23.74
CA ILE A 188 3.57 -6.49 -24.70
C ILE A 188 4.15 -6.93 -26.05
N ASN A 189 5.19 -6.25 -26.54
CA ASN A 189 5.82 -6.57 -27.82
C ASN A 189 6.54 -7.93 -27.79
N VAL A 190 7.20 -8.28 -26.70
CA VAL A 190 7.81 -9.60 -26.49
C VAL A 190 6.73 -10.68 -26.47
N ALA A 191 5.64 -10.47 -25.73
CA ALA A 191 4.53 -11.43 -25.69
C ALA A 191 3.91 -11.63 -27.08
N LYS A 192 3.70 -10.56 -27.86
CA LYS A 192 3.24 -10.63 -29.26
C LYS A 192 4.19 -11.44 -30.14
N LYS A 193 5.51 -11.22 -30.03
CA LYS A 193 6.53 -11.98 -30.79
C LYS A 193 6.50 -13.47 -30.44
N ILE A 194 6.42 -13.79 -29.15
CA ILE A 194 6.33 -15.19 -28.69
C ILE A 194 5.06 -15.84 -29.26
N TRP A 195 3.91 -15.15 -29.15
CA TRP A 195 2.64 -15.66 -29.66
C TRP A 195 2.70 -15.91 -31.17
N GLN A 196 3.18 -14.94 -31.95
CA GLN A 196 3.31 -15.06 -33.40
C GLN A 196 4.24 -16.22 -33.80
N THR A 197 5.39 -16.35 -33.13
CA THR A 197 6.35 -17.41 -33.40
C THR A 197 5.76 -18.79 -33.08
N THR A 198 4.99 -18.89 -32.00
CA THR A 198 4.33 -20.14 -31.61
C THR A 198 3.21 -20.50 -32.58
N PHE A 199 2.42 -19.52 -33.00
CA PHE A 199 1.36 -19.68 -34.00
C PHE A 199 1.92 -20.13 -35.36
N ASP A 200 2.98 -19.49 -35.82
CA ASP A 200 3.65 -19.85 -37.08
C ASP A 200 4.24 -21.27 -37.01
N ALA A 201 4.82 -21.66 -35.87
CA ALA A 201 5.32 -23.01 -35.65
C ALA A 201 4.20 -24.07 -35.65
N LEU A 202 3.04 -23.78 -35.07
CA LEU A 202 1.87 -24.67 -35.11
C LEU A 202 1.34 -24.84 -36.54
N LYS A 203 1.22 -23.74 -37.28
CA LYS A 203 0.79 -23.77 -38.69
C LYS A 203 1.76 -24.56 -39.57
N ALA A 204 3.07 -24.39 -39.36
CA ALA A 204 4.08 -25.16 -40.07
C ALA A 204 3.98 -26.67 -39.79
N LYS A 205 3.74 -27.06 -38.52
CA LYS A 205 3.50 -28.47 -38.15
C LYS A 205 2.25 -29.04 -38.80
N GLU A 206 1.15 -28.27 -38.83
CA GLU A 206 -0.08 -28.69 -39.51
C GLU A 206 0.14 -28.90 -41.01
N GLN A 207 0.85 -27.98 -41.66
CA GLN A 207 1.23 -28.11 -43.07
C GLN A 207 2.12 -29.34 -43.32
N GLU A 208 3.08 -29.60 -42.43
CA GLU A 208 3.91 -30.80 -42.49
C GLU A 208 3.09 -32.08 -42.35
N GLU A 209 2.10 -32.11 -41.43
CA GLU A 209 1.22 -33.26 -41.25
C GLU A 209 0.32 -33.50 -42.47
N ILE A 210 -0.23 -32.44 -43.07
CA ILE A 210 -1.00 -32.51 -44.31
C ILE A 210 -0.13 -33.08 -45.44
N LEU A 211 1.11 -32.61 -45.58
CA LEU A 211 2.06 -33.12 -46.57
C LEU A 211 2.42 -34.58 -46.31
N ARG A 212 2.61 -34.98 -45.04
CA ARG A 212 2.85 -36.37 -44.65
C ARG A 212 1.66 -37.26 -45.03
N LYS A 213 0.42 -36.83 -44.74
CA LYS A 213 -0.81 -37.53 -45.15
C LYS A 213 -0.89 -37.67 -46.67
N ARG A 214 -0.52 -36.62 -47.41
CA ARG A 214 -0.47 -36.63 -48.89
C ARG A 214 0.53 -37.65 -49.44
N ILE A 215 1.78 -37.60 -48.97
CA ILE A 215 2.89 -38.42 -49.49
C ILE A 215 2.72 -39.90 -49.10
N TYR A 216 2.39 -40.16 -47.84
CA TYR A 216 2.42 -41.52 -47.30
C TYR A 216 1.05 -42.21 -47.26
N LEU A 217 -0.05 -41.47 -47.17
CA LEU A 217 -1.39 -42.06 -46.98
C LEU A 217 -2.32 -41.90 -48.18
N ARG A 218 -1.95 -41.16 -49.24
CA ARG A 218 -2.72 -40.96 -50.50
C ARG A 218 -4.22 -40.65 -50.28
N ARG A 219 -4.56 -39.96 -49.20
CA ARG A 219 -5.95 -39.58 -48.87
C ARG A 219 -5.99 -38.11 -48.49
N LEU A 220 -6.84 -37.33 -49.17
CA LEU A 220 -7.28 -36.01 -48.73
C LEU A 220 -8.82 -35.97 -48.75
N PRO A 221 -9.47 -35.39 -47.73
CA PRO A 221 -10.85 -34.94 -47.83
C PRO A 221 -10.96 -33.84 -48.90
N SER A 222 -11.96 -33.94 -49.77
CA SER A 222 -12.13 -33.16 -51.01
C SER A 222 -12.21 -31.63 -50.84
N THR A 223 -12.43 -31.14 -49.62
CA THR A 223 -12.51 -29.70 -49.30
C THR A 223 -11.16 -28.99 -49.23
N TYR A 224 -10.07 -29.72 -48.93
CA TYR A 224 -8.74 -29.12 -48.71
C TYR A 224 -7.90 -28.96 -49.97
N ASP A 225 -8.17 -29.71 -51.04
CA ASP A 225 -7.43 -29.57 -52.30
C ASP A 225 -7.57 -28.16 -52.86
N ARG A 226 -8.77 -27.56 -52.82
CA ARG A 226 -8.99 -26.19 -53.32
C ARG A 226 -8.28 -25.09 -52.51
N MET A 227 -8.18 -25.21 -51.18
CA MET A 227 -7.57 -24.18 -50.33
C MET A 227 -6.03 -24.20 -50.37
N ILE A 228 -5.43 -25.37 -50.64
CA ILE A 228 -3.98 -25.54 -50.65
C ILE A 228 -3.35 -25.00 -51.95
N TYR A 229 -4.04 -25.07 -53.10
CA TYR A 229 -3.56 -24.46 -54.35
C TYR A 229 -3.44 -22.93 -54.29
N GLN A 230 -4.12 -22.28 -53.33
CA GLN A 230 -4.12 -20.82 -53.18
C GLN A 230 -3.15 -20.30 -52.10
N SER A 231 -2.64 -21.16 -51.20
CA SER A 231 -1.95 -20.72 -49.97
C SER A 231 -0.52 -21.25 -49.75
N LEU A 232 0.02 -22.04 -50.68
CA LEU A 232 1.40 -22.56 -50.59
C LEU A 232 2.45 -21.51 -50.99
N ASP A 233 3.04 -20.84 -50.01
CA ASP A 233 4.29 -20.11 -50.18
C ASP A 233 5.47 -21.08 -50.02
N ILE A 234 6.00 -21.53 -51.16
CA ILE A 234 7.02 -22.59 -51.28
C ILE A 234 8.34 -22.20 -50.58
N THR A 235 8.56 -20.91 -50.33
CA THR A 235 9.78 -20.36 -49.73
C THR A 235 10.02 -20.76 -48.27
N LYS A 236 8.99 -21.21 -47.55
CA LYS A 236 9.07 -21.59 -46.13
C LYS A 236 9.13 -23.09 -45.87
N LEU A 237 9.19 -23.92 -46.91
CA LEU A 237 9.19 -25.38 -46.77
C LEU A 237 10.61 -25.95 -46.57
N PRO A 238 10.77 -27.03 -45.76
CA PRO A 238 12.06 -27.69 -45.59
C PRO A 238 12.61 -28.22 -46.93
N ARG A 239 13.84 -27.83 -47.29
CA ARG A 239 14.49 -28.19 -48.57
C ARG A 239 14.43 -29.68 -48.92
N LYS A 240 14.51 -30.58 -47.93
CA LYS A 240 14.44 -32.04 -48.14
C LYS A 240 13.09 -32.51 -48.72
N LEU A 241 11.98 -31.85 -48.37
CA LEU A 241 10.65 -32.18 -48.88
C LEU A 241 10.46 -31.64 -50.31
N VAL A 242 10.94 -30.43 -50.58
CA VAL A 242 10.93 -29.81 -51.91
C VAL A 242 11.71 -30.67 -52.92
N MET A 243 12.91 -31.12 -52.53
CA MET A 243 13.77 -31.98 -53.36
C MET A 243 13.16 -33.36 -53.63
N ARG A 244 12.28 -33.87 -52.76
CA ARG A 244 11.58 -35.16 -52.97
C ARG A 244 10.37 -34.99 -53.88
N ALA A 245 9.61 -33.91 -53.73
CA ALA A 245 8.49 -33.57 -54.61
C ALA A 245 8.97 -33.36 -56.07
N GLN A 246 10.16 -32.81 -56.27
CA GLN A 246 10.80 -32.67 -57.59
C GLN A 246 11.28 -33.99 -58.21
N ARG A 247 11.23 -35.11 -57.50
CA ARG A 247 11.61 -36.43 -58.03
C ARG A 247 10.42 -37.28 -58.47
N GLU A 248 9.20 -36.78 -58.28
CA GLU A 248 7.99 -37.42 -58.81
C GLU A 248 7.63 -36.78 -60.16
N PRO A 249 7.66 -37.53 -61.28
CA PRO A 249 7.57 -36.96 -62.63
C PRO A 249 6.24 -36.25 -62.90
N LYS A 250 5.14 -36.69 -62.26
CA LYS A 250 3.83 -36.03 -62.35
C LYS A 250 3.82 -34.67 -61.64
N THR A 251 4.57 -34.55 -60.55
CA THR A 251 4.65 -33.34 -59.71
C THR A 251 5.55 -32.29 -60.35
N VAL A 252 6.63 -32.71 -61.03
CA VAL A 252 7.51 -31.83 -61.83
C VAL A 252 6.76 -31.21 -63.02
N GLN A 253 5.95 -32.00 -63.75
CA GLN A 253 5.14 -31.48 -64.86
C GLN A 253 4.15 -30.41 -64.41
N SER A 254 3.47 -30.61 -63.27
CA SER A 254 2.55 -29.62 -62.72
C SER A 254 3.25 -28.34 -62.26
N ILE A 255 4.47 -28.44 -61.72
CA ILE A 255 5.28 -27.28 -61.30
C ILE A 255 5.83 -26.52 -62.52
N GLN A 256 6.26 -27.22 -63.58
CA GLN A 256 6.71 -26.59 -64.84
C GLN A 256 5.57 -25.87 -65.57
N GLN A 257 4.36 -26.45 -65.60
CA GLN A 257 3.17 -25.77 -66.17
C GLN A 257 2.81 -24.49 -65.40
N LEU A 258 2.95 -24.50 -64.07
CA LEU A 258 2.69 -23.31 -63.24
C LEU A 258 3.75 -22.20 -63.41
N LEU A 259 5.01 -22.56 -63.67
CA LEU A 259 6.07 -21.58 -63.95
C LEU A 259 5.87 -20.91 -65.32
N GLN A 260 5.42 -21.67 -66.34
CA GLN A 260 5.11 -21.13 -67.67
C GLN A 260 3.88 -20.22 -67.69
N GLN A 261 2.87 -20.47 -66.85
CA GLN A 261 1.70 -19.59 -66.73
C GLN A 261 2.03 -18.24 -66.10
N ARG A 262 3.10 -18.14 -65.30
CA ARG A 262 3.54 -16.87 -64.67
C ARG A 262 4.49 -16.03 -65.54
N SER A 263 5.16 -16.61 -66.54
CA SER A 263 6.03 -15.87 -67.46
C SER A 263 5.30 -15.03 -68.51
N HIS A 264 3.96 -15.06 -68.56
CA HIS A 264 3.14 -14.29 -69.51
C HIS A 264 2.47 -13.04 -68.93
N ILE A 265 2.85 -12.59 -67.73
CA ILE A 265 2.41 -11.29 -67.23
C ILE A 265 3.37 -10.22 -67.78
N VAL A 266 3.07 -9.75 -68.99
CA VAL A 266 3.62 -8.50 -69.53
C VAL A 266 3.11 -7.36 -68.66
N ILE A 267 4.03 -6.63 -68.06
CA ILE A 267 3.76 -5.34 -67.40
C ILE A 267 3.30 -4.37 -68.49
N ARG A 268 2.07 -3.89 -68.39
CA ARG A 268 1.62 -2.60 -68.90
C ARG A 268 1.05 -1.80 -67.75
#